data_AF-D7RA75-F1
#
_entry.id   AF-D7RA75-F1
#
_cell.length_a   1.000
_cell.length_b   1.000
_cell.length_c   1.000
_cell.angle_alpha   90.00
_cell.angle_beta   90.00
_cell.angle_gamma   90.00
#
_symmetry.space_group_name_H-M   'P 1'
#
loop_
_entity.id
_entity.type
_entity.pdbx_description
1 polymer ?
#
loop_
_entity_poly.entity_id
_entity_poly.type
_entity_poly.pdbx_seq_one_letter_code
_entity_poly.pdbx_strand_id
1 'polypeptide(L)'
;DLLILDNTNIAGGNSVYEVVHQVQLQKKTALNQDRRFDVSLLINGLPVIHIELKAPNVPYKKAFNQIQKYIDEGQFTDIYSFVEMFVVTNGTQTRYISAGQNLNAKFLTAWVDKNNKRVDNYLSFAEEVLSIPAAHHMIADYVVLDSESKSVILL
;
A
#
# COMPACT_ATOMS: atom_id res chain seq x y z
N ASP A 1 8.00 -24.76 8.47
CA ASP A 1 8.23 -23.78 7.39
C ASP A 1 7.23 -22.65 7.50
N LEU A 2 7.72 -21.40 7.53
CA LEU A 2 6.88 -20.20 7.60
C LEU A 2 6.50 -19.81 6.16
N LEU A 3 5.26 -20.10 5.77
CA LEU A 3 4.73 -19.73 4.46
C LEU A 3 4.20 -18.29 4.54
N ILE A 4 5.00 -17.33 4.07
CA ILE A 4 4.69 -15.90 4.17
C ILE A 4 3.59 -15.50 3.17
N LEU A 5 3.68 -15.98 1.92
CA LEU A 5 2.68 -15.82 0.87
C LEU A 5 2.53 -17.17 0.14
N ASP A 6 1.29 -17.61 -0.08
CA ASP A 6 0.98 -18.83 -0.83
C ASP A 6 0.24 -18.46 -2.12
N ASN A 7 1.02 -18.31 -3.20
CA ASN A 7 0.49 -17.98 -4.51
C ASN A 7 -0.35 -19.12 -5.12
N THR A 8 -0.35 -20.31 -4.51
CA THR A 8 -1.11 -21.48 -4.98
C THR A 8 -2.46 -21.63 -4.30
N ASN A 9 -2.72 -20.89 -3.21
CA ASN A 9 -3.92 -21.05 -2.40
C ASN A 9 -4.55 -19.73 -1.94
N ILE A 10 -4.75 -18.83 -2.90
CA ILE A 10 -5.42 -17.54 -2.71
C ILE A 10 -6.92 -17.80 -2.48
N ALA A 11 -7.45 -17.28 -1.38
CA ALA A 11 -8.86 -17.42 -0.94
C ALA A 11 -9.36 -18.84 -0.59
N GLY A 12 -8.46 -19.83 -0.44
CA GLY A 12 -8.79 -21.20 0.00
C GLY A 12 -7.75 -21.87 0.92
N GLY A 13 -6.62 -21.20 1.18
CA GLY A 13 -5.52 -21.72 1.99
C GLY A 13 -5.53 -21.25 3.44
N ASN A 14 -4.42 -21.51 4.14
CA ASN A 14 -4.25 -21.14 5.56
C ASN A 14 -3.87 -19.66 5.77
N SER A 15 -3.96 -18.82 4.73
CA SER A 15 -3.62 -17.40 4.82
C SER A 15 -4.65 -16.64 5.65
N VAL A 16 -4.18 -15.84 6.60
CA VAL A 16 -4.99 -14.95 7.43
C VAL A 16 -4.87 -13.53 6.89
N TYR A 17 -6.01 -12.85 6.73
CA TYR A 17 -6.08 -11.48 6.23
C TYR A 17 -6.61 -10.57 7.33
N GLU A 18 -5.86 -9.53 7.65
CA GLU A 18 -6.17 -8.63 8.75
C GLU A 18 -6.13 -7.18 8.28
N VAL A 19 -6.92 -6.34 8.95
CA VAL A 19 -6.92 -4.89 8.74
C VAL A 19 -6.63 -4.23 10.07
N VAL A 20 -5.59 -3.39 10.10
CA VAL A 20 -5.28 -2.55 11.26
C VAL A 20 -5.42 -1.10 10.87
N HIS A 21 -5.83 -0.26 11.82
CA HIS A 21 -6.00 1.16 11.57
C HIS A 21 -5.43 2.01 12.72
N GLN A 22 -5.07 3.25 12.39
CA GLN A 22 -4.57 4.25 13.34
C GLN A 22 -3.37 3.76 14.18
N VAL A 23 -2.45 3.04 13.53
CA VAL A 23 -1.27 2.48 14.19
C VAL A 23 -0.34 3.62 14.60
N GLN A 24 -0.08 3.72 15.91
CA GLN A 24 0.80 4.73 16.47
C GLN A 24 2.25 4.24 16.41
N LEU A 25 3.14 5.07 15.85
CA LEU A 25 4.55 4.80 15.75
C LEU A 25 5.31 5.81 16.58
N GLN A 26 6.25 5.31 17.37
CA GLN A 26 7.12 6.14 18.17
C GLN A 26 8.08 6.90 17.26
N LYS A 27 8.33 8.17 17.60
CA LYS A 27 9.38 8.96 16.95
C LYS A 27 10.73 8.24 17.01
N LYS A 28 11.43 8.18 15.88
CA LYS A 28 12.78 7.60 15.79
C LYS A 28 13.89 8.54 16.26
N THR A 29 13.63 9.84 16.25
CA THR A 29 14.57 10.87 16.72
C THR A 29 13.84 11.85 17.63
N ALA A 30 14.58 12.52 18.52
CA ALA A 30 14.00 13.51 19.43
C ALA A 30 13.35 14.71 18.70
N LEU A 31 13.77 14.97 17.47
CA LEU A 31 13.26 16.05 16.60
C LEU A 31 11.94 15.68 15.89
N ASN A 32 11.64 14.39 15.77
CA ASN A 32 10.41 13.93 15.12
C ASN A 32 9.24 13.91 16.11
N GLN A 33 8.03 14.05 15.59
CA GLN A 33 6.80 13.79 16.36
C GLN A 33 6.36 12.35 16.10
N ASP A 34 5.57 11.80 17.02
CA ASP A 34 4.95 10.49 16.83
C ASP A 34 4.13 10.47 15.54
N ARG A 35 4.13 9.32 14.87
CA ARG A 35 3.43 9.12 13.60
C ARG A 35 2.21 8.25 13.79
N ARG A 36 1.25 8.43 12.89
CA ARG A 36 0.05 7.62 12.84
C ARG A 36 -0.15 7.15 11.42
N PHE A 37 -0.11 5.85 11.25
CA PHE A 37 -0.47 5.17 10.01
C PHE A 37 -1.98 5.00 9.98
N ASP A 38 -2.63 5.38 8.88
CA ASP A 38 -4.08 5.40 8.79
C ASP A 38 -4.66 3.99 8.70
N VAL A 39 -4.33 3.21 7.67
CA VAL A 39 -4.78 1.83 7.49
C VAL A 39 -3.65 0.97 6.90
N SER A 40 -3.53 -0.26 7.37
CA SER A 40 -2.64 -1.26 6.77
C SER A 40 -3.39 -2.59 6.60
N LEU A 41 -3.22 -3.21 5.44
CA LEU A 41 -3.72 -4.55 5.15
C LEU A 41 -2.59 -5.55 5.37
N LEU A 42 -2.88 -6.59 6.13
CA LEU A 42 -1.93 -7.59 6.57
C LEU A 42 -2.27 -8.93 5.95
N ILE A 43 -1.25 -9.66 5.54
CA ILE A 43 -1.34 -11.07 5.18
C ILE A 43 -0.42 -11.83 6.13
N ASN A 44 -0.98 -12.81 6.86
CA ASN A 44 -0.27 -13.60 7.86
C ASN A 44 0.46 -12.74 8.92
N GLY A 45 -0.20 -11.67 9.38
CA GLY A 45 0.37 -10.73 10.35
C GLY A 45 1.40 -9.74 9.80
N LEU A 46 1.74 -9.81 8.52
CA LEU A 46 2.70 -8.90 7.88
C LEU A 46 1.99 -7.80 7.09
N PRO A 47 2.29 -6.50 7.33
CA PRO A 47 1.67 -5.41 6.59
C PRO A 47 2.22 -5.37 5.16
N VAL A 48 1.36 -5.62 4.19
CA VAL A 48 1.73 -5.70 2.76
C VAL A 48 1.26 -4.48 1.97
N ILE A 49 0.15 -3.88 2.37
CA ILE A 49 -0.43 -2.70 1.72
C ILE A 49 -0.66 -1.64 2.78
N HIS A 50 -0.10 -0.46 2.58
CA HIS A 50 -0.35 0.69 3.43
C HIS A 50 -1.21 1.73 2.71
N ILE A 51 -2.24 2.23 3.38
CA ILE A 51 -3.22 3.16 2.83
C ILE A 51 -3.20 4.45 3.65
N GLU A 52 -2.92 5.56 2.98
CA GLU A 52 -2.91 6.90 3.58
C GLU A 52 -4.14 7.70 3.10
N LEU A 53 -4.90 8.24 4.05
CA LEU A 53 -6.18 8.89 3.81
C LEU A 53 -6.09 10.42 3.94
N LYS A 54 -6.90 11.12 3.15
CA LYS A 54 -7.16 12.56 3.32
C LYS A 54 -8.65 12.86 3.19
N ALA A 55 -9.05 14.00 3.73
CA ALA A 55 -10.40 14.51 3.55
C ALA A 55 -10.68 14.84 2.06
N PRO A 56 -11.93 14.76 1.57
CA PRO A 56 -12.26 15.00 0.16
C PRO A 56 -11.83 16.37 -0.39
N ASN A 57 -11.81 17.40 0.46
CA ASN A 57 -11.37 18.75 0.09
C ASN A 57 -9.83 18.91 0.06
N VAL A 58 -9.08 17.88 0.43
CA VAL A 58 -7.61 17.88 0.44
C VAL A 58 -7.12 17.09 -0.79
N PRO A 59 -6.13 17.60 -1.54
CA PRO A 59 -5.55 16.86 -2.66
C PRO A 59 -4.92 15.53 -2.21
N TYR A 60 -5.19 14.44 -2.93
CA TYR A 60 -4.58 13.12 -2.64
C TYR A 60 -3.04 13.16 -2.64
N LYS A 61 -2.41 14.12 -3.35
CA LYS A 61 -0.96 14.35 -3.31
C LYS A 61 -0.43 14.66 -1.90
N LYS A 62 -1.27 15.18 -0.99
CA LYS A 62 -0.89 15.36 0.42
C LYS A 62 -0.73 14.02 1.15
N ALA A 63 -1.52 13.00 0.82
CA ALA A 63 -1.29 11.63 1.30
C ALA A 63 0.04 11.08 0.76
N PHE A 64 0.30 11.24 -0.53
CA PHE A 64 1.59 10.81 -1.11
C PHE A 64 2.79 11.47 -0.41
N ASN A 65 2.76 12.79 -0.23
CA ASN A 65 3.83 13.50 0.47
C ASN A 65 3.99 13.05 1.93
N GLN A 66 2.89 12.63 2.57
CA GLN A 66 2.93 12.08 3.93
C GLN A 66 3.65 10.72 3.96
N ILE A 67 3.37 9.85 2.98
CA ILE A 67 4.09 8.57 2.83
C ILE A 67 5.59 8.82 2.59
N GLN A 68 5.96 9.72 1.67
CA GLN A 68 7.38 10.03 1.44
C GLN A 68 8.07 10.54 2.71
N LYS A 69 7.40 11.41 3.47
CA LYS A 69 7.90 11.89 4.77
C LYS A 69 8.11 10.74 5.76
N TYR A 70 7.19 9.78 5.83
CA TYR A 70 7.34 8.61 6.69
C TYR A 70 8.51 7.72 6.26
N ILE A 71 8.75 7.58 4.95
CA ILE A 71 9.92 6.87 4.41
C ILE A 71 11.21 7.59 4.81
N ASP A 72 11.28 8.90 4.60
CA ASP A 72 12.46 9.71 4.93
C ASP A 72 12.77 9.71 6.43
N GLU A 73 11.74 9.60 7.27
CA GLU A 73 11.85 9.47 8.73
C GLU A 73 12.06 8.01 9.20
N GLY A 74 12.22 7.08 8.26
CA GLY A 74 12.49 5.67 8.50
C GLY A 74 11.36 4.95 9.21
N GLN A 75 10.09 5.32 9.02
CA GLN A 75 8.96 4.71 9.73
C GLN A 75 8.56 3.34 9.18
N PHE A 76 8.88 3.04 7.92
CA PHE A 76 8.65 1.73 7.30
C PHE A 76 9.82 0.77 7.57
N THR A 77 9.99 0.37 8.84
CA THR A 77 11.00 -0.63 9.26
C THR A 77 10.35 -1.77 10.03
N ASP A 78 11.16 -2.74 10.46
CA ASP A 78 10.71 -3.91 11.21
C ASP A 78 9.63 -4.64 10.40
N ILE A 79 8.48 -4.94 11.00
CA ILE A 79 7.37 -5.58 10.26
C ILE A 79 6.83 -4.70 9.11
N TYR A 80 6.98 -3.38 9.17
CA TYR A 80 6.54 -2.46 8.10
C TYR A 80 7.51 -2.39 6.93
N SER A 81 8.65 -3.08 6.99
CA SER A 81 9.52 -3.25 5.82
C SER A 81 8.94 -4.19 4.75
N PHE A 82 7.86 -4.92 5.09
CA PHE A 82 7.13 -5.82 4.18
C PHE A 82 6.05 -5.12 3.34
N VAL A 83 5.91 -3.79 3.46
CA VAL A 83 4.95 -3.06 2.63
C VAL A 83 5.45 -3.05 1.18
N GLU A 84 4.66 -3.61 0.27
CA GLU A 84 4.97 -3.73 -1.16
C GLU A 84 4.15 -2.74 -2.01
N MET A 85 3.03 -2.24 -1.49
CA MET A 85 2.19 -1.26 -2.16
C MET A 85 1.71 -0.14 -1.22
N PHE A 86 1.75 1.08 -1.74
CA PHE A 86 1.13 2.24 -1.13
C PHE A 86 -0.14 2.64 -1.89
N VAL A 87 -1.21 2.89 -1.16
CA VAL A 87 -2.46 3.47 -1.68
C VAL A 87 -2.65 4.84 -1.06
N VAL A 88 -2.97 5.83 -1.89
CA VAL A 88 -3.29 7.20 -1.45
C VAL A 88 -4.69 7.55 -1.92
N THR A 89 -5.52 8.07 -1.03
CA THR A 89 -6.86 8.49 -1.41
C THR A 89 -7.36 9.69 -0.62
N ASN A 90 -8.21 10.49 -1.26
CA ASN A 90 -9.04 11.49 -0.60
C ASN A 90 -10.53 11.13 -0.64
N GLY A 91 -10.86 9.86 -0.91
CA GLY A 91 -12.23 9.36 -1.10
C GLY A 91 -12.73 9.51 -2.54
N THR A 92 -12.44 10.64 -3.20
CA THR A 92 -12.89 10.88 -4.58
C THR A 92 -11.88 10.48 -5.64
N GLN A 93 -10.59 10.47 -5.29
CA GLN A 93 -9.49 10.09 -6.16
C GLN A 93 -8.56 9.16 -5.40
N THR A 94 -8.37 7.96 -5.94
CA THR A 94 -7.51 6.91 -5.39
C THR A 94 -6.38 6.60 -6.36
N ARG A 95 -5.15 6.57 -5.85
CA ARG A 95 -3.96 6.17 -6.61
C ARG A 95 -3.19 5.13 -5.82
N TYR A 96 -2.41 4.34 -6.53
CA TYR A 96 -1.50 3.40 -5.93
C TYR A 96 -0.11 3.50 -6.58
N ILE A 97 0.90 3.02 -5.87
CA ILE A 97 2.28 2.97 -6.31
C ILE A 97 2.97 1.81 -5.58
N SER A 98 3.94 1.17 -6.22
CA SER A 98 4.76 0.19 -5.51
C SER A 98 5.62 0.86 -4.44
N ALA A 99 5.85 0.14 -3.35
CA ALA A 99 6.73 0.60 -2.30
C ALA A 99 8.19 0.64 -2.76
N GLY A 100 8.94 1.57 -2.19
CA GLY A 100 10.35 1.78 -2.49
C GLY A 100 10.90 2.93 -1.68
N GLN A 101 12.23 3.02 -1.58
CA GLN A 101 12.87 4.06 -0.76
C GLN A 101 12.74 5.48 -1.35
N ASN A 102 12.64 5.59 -2.68
CA ASN A 102 12.53 6.88 -3.37
C ASN A 102 11.30 6.87 -4.27
N LEU A 103 10.15 7.27 -3.73
CA LEU A 103 8.92 7.30 -4.51
C LEU A 103 8.92 8.47 -5.48
N ASN A 104 8.51 8.20 -6.72
CA ASN A 104 8.33 9.24 -7.72
C ASN A 104 6.84 9.43 -7.99
N ALA A 105 6.34 10.64 -7.73
CA ALA A 105 4.93 10.99 -7.93
C ALA A 105 4.42 10.76 -9.36
N LYS A 106 5.32 10.65 -10.36
CA LYS A 106 4.96 10.31 -11.75
C LYS A 106 4.46 8.86 -11.90
N PHE A 107 4.85 7.96 -10.99
CA PHE A 107 4.40 6.57 -10.97
C PHE A 107 3.17 6.34 -10.09
N LEU A 108 2.52 7.41 -9.60
CA LEU A 108 1.20 7.30 -8.97
C LEU A 108 0.14 6.97 -10.03
N THR A 109 -0.29 5.72 -10.04
CA THR A 109 -1.17 5.16 -11.06
C THR A 109 -2.62 5.16 -10.58
N ALA A 110 -3.55 5.45 -11.50
CA ALA A 110 -4.97 5.24 -11.28
C ALA A 110 -5.33 3.83 -11.77
N TRP A 111 -6.11 3.09 -10.99
CA TRP A 111 -6.64 1.81 -11.46
C TRP A 111 -7.61 2.03 -12.62
N VAL A 112 -7.59 1.11 -13.57
CA VAL A 112 -8.51 1.06 -14.70
C VAL A 112 -9.23 -0.29 -14.67
N ASP A 113 -10.55 -0.25 -14.81
CA ASP A 113 -11.35 -1.46 -14.87
C ASP A 113 -11.14 -2.20 -16.19
N LYS A 114 -11.74 -3.39 -16.30
CA LYS A 114 -11.75 -4.21 -17.53
C LYS A 114 -12.30 -3.50 -18.78
N ASN A 115 -12.97 -2.36 -18.63
CA ASN A 115 -13.52 -1.54 -19.72
C ASN A 115 -12.64 -0.30 -20.00
N ASN A 116 -11.41 -0.25 -19.47
CA ASN A 116 -10.49 0.88 -19.53
C ASN A 116 -11.06 2.17 -18.92
N LYS A 117 -11.98 2.06 -17.96
CA LYS A 117 -12.51 3.19 -17.21
C LYS A 117 -11.77 3.32 -15.89
N ARG A 118 -11.41 4.56 -15.57
CA ARG A 118 -10.73 4.85 -14.32
C ARG A 118 -11.63 4.62 -13.12
N VAL A 119 -11.07 3.97 -12.10
CA VAL A 119 -11.73 3.72 -10.82
C VAL A 119 -11.14 4.67 -9.77
N ASP A 120 -11.72 5.86 -9.67
CA ASP A 120 -11.22 6.92 -8.78
C ASP A 120 -11.83 6.86 -7.36
N ASN A 121 -13.09 6.42 -7.24
CA ASN A 121 -13.79 6.29 -5.96
C ASN A 121 -13.14 5.21 -5.09
N TYR A 122 -12.86 5.53 -3.83
CA TYR A 122 -12.15 4.62 -2.91
C TYR A 122 -12.91 3.31 -2.60
N LEU A 123 -14.25 3.31 -2.58
CA LEU A 123 -15.03 2.09 -2.33
C LEU A 123 -14.96 1.15 -3.54
N SER A 124 -15.13 1.70 -4.75
CA SER A 124 -14.98 0.92 -5.99
C SER A 124 -13.55 0.40 -6.14
N PHE A 125 -12.55 1.22 -5.81
CA PHE A 125 -11.16 0.78 -5.78
C PHE A 125 -10.94 -0.34 -4.76
N ALA A 126 -11.53 -0.24 -3.56
CA ALA A 126 -11.41 -1.26 -2.54
C ALA A 126 -12.04 -2.59 -2.96
N GLU A 127 -13.18 -2.54 -3.65
CA GLU A 127 -13.85 -3.73 -4.19
C GLU A 127 -13.00 -4.41 -5.29
N GLU A 128 -12.50 -3.63 -6.25
CA GLU A 128 -11.76 -4.17 -7.39
C GLU A 128 -10.32 -4.59 -7.06
N VAL A 129 -9.61 -3.82 -6.23
CA VAL A 129 -8.16 -3.97 -6.00
C VAL A 129 -7.85 -4.52 -4.61
N LEU A 130 -8.60 -4.12 -3.58
CA LEU A 130 -8.29 -4.44 -2.18
C LEU A 130 -9.09 -5.63 -1.62
N SER A 131 -9.96 -6.24 -2.43
CA SER A 131 -10.61 -7.49 -2.05
C SER A 131 -9.56 -8.60 -1.88
N ILE A 132 -9.79 -9.53 -0.94
CA ILE A 132 -8.78 -10.53 -0.55
C ILE A 132 -8.11 -11.23 -1.74
N PRO A 133 -8.86 -11.80 -2.72
CA PRO A 133 -8.22 -12.43 -3.85
C PRO A 133 -7.44 -11.44 -4.72
N ALA A 134 -8.02 -10.27 -5.00
CA ALA A 134 -7.42 -9.27 -5.88
C ALA A 134 -6.14 -8.66 -5.28
N ALA A 135 -6.17 -8.26 -4.02
CA ALA A 135 -5.02 -7.73 -3.31
C ALA A 135 -3.89 -8.75 -3.22
N HIS A 136 -4.23 -10.01 -2.93
CA HIS A 136 -3.22 -11.07 -2.87
C HIS A 136 -2.56 -11.26 -4.24
N HIS A 137 -3.35 -11.36 -5.33
CA HIS A 137 -2.80 -11.42 -6.69
C HIS A 137 -1.97 -10.19 -7.05
N MET A 138 -2.44 -8.97 -6.73
CA MET A 138 -1.72 -7.73 -6.97
C MET A 138 -0.32 -7.72 -6.35
N ILE A 139 -0.19 -8.25 -5.12
CA ILE A 139 1.11 -8.33 -4.42
C ILE A 139 1.94 -9.52 -4.90
N ALA A 140 1.33 -10.68 -5.12
CA ALA A 140 2.01 -11.92 -5.44
C ALA A 140 2.50 -12.00 -6.90
N ASP A 141 1.72 -11.47 -7.84
CA ASP A 141 1.91 -11.70 -9.27
C ASP A 141 2.43 -10.46 -10.02
N TYR A 142 2.18 -9.26 -9.50
CA TYR A 142 2.39 -7.99 -10.23
C TYR A 142 3.48 -7.06 -9.65
N VAL A 143 4.13 -7.46 -8.56
CA VAL A 143 5.38 -6.83 -8.07
C VAL A 143 6.53 -7.44 -8.87
N VAL A 144 6.75 -6.95 -10.09
CA VAL A 144 7.91 -7.39 -10.89
C VAL A 144 9.17 -6.90 -10.18
N LEU A 145 9.87 -7.83 -9.53
CA LEU A 145 11.23 -7.62 -9.02
C LEU A 145 12.16 -7.43 -10.22
N ASP A 146 12.29 -6.18 -10.66
CA ASP A 146 13.31 -5.78 -11.63
C ASP A 146 14.68 -5.85 -10.93
N SER A 147 15.45 -6.89 -11.25
CA SER A 147 16.80 -7.11 -10.75
C SER A 147 17.84 -6.21 -11.43
N GLU A 148 17.47 -5.42 -12.44
CA GLU A 148 18.38 -4.52 -13.16
C GLU A 148 18.10 -3.03 -12.93
N SER A 149 16.87 -2.66 -12.55
CA SER A 149 16.54 -1.28 -12.17
C SER A 149 15.81 -1.23 -10.83
N LYS A 150 16.33 -0.44 -9.87
CA LYS A 150 15.76 -0.30 -8.52
C LYS A 150 14.46 0.52 -8.54
N SER A 151 13.46 0.07 -9.28
CA SER A 151 12.10 0.62 -9.27
C SER A 151 11.11 -0.48 -9.61
N VAL A 152 10.29 -0.83 -8.63
CA VAL A 152 9.19 -1.77 -8.82
C VAL A 152 8.06 -1.04 -9.56
N ILE A 153 7.60 -1.63 -10.65
CA ILE A 153 6.43 -1.19 -11.41
C ILE A 153 5.32 -2.19 -11.09
N LEU A 154 4.21 -1.69 -10.57
CA LEU A 154 2.96 -2.46 -10.53
C LEU A 154 2.32 -2.37 -11.92
N LEU A 155 2.18 -3.52 -12.58
CA LEU A 155 1.52 -3.66 -13.88
C LEU A 155 0.02 -3.91 -13.72
#